data_AF-A0A4Z2E9J5-F1
#
_entry.id   AF-A0A4Z2E9J5-F1
#
_cell.length_a   1.000
_cell.length_b   1.000
_cell.length_c   1.000
_cell.angle_alpha   90.00
_cell.angle_beta   90.00
_cell.angle_gamma   90.00
#
_symmetry.space_group_name_H-M   'P 1'
#
loop_
_entity.id
_entity.type
_entity.pdbx_description
1 polymer ?
#
loop_
_entity_poly.entity_id
_entity_poly.type
_entity_poly.pdbx_seq_one_letter_code
_entity_poly.pdbx_strand_id
1 'polypeptide(L)'
;MLNPGEQWQTYRHHGEPLSLDYRLRFRCDSNYYGPFCNKFCRARDDFVGHFNCEPSGSKVCMEGWTGPECQEAVCRQGCHQVHGSCTAPGECK
;
A
#
# COMPACT_ATOMS: atom_id res chain seq x y z
N MET A 1 22.18 7.34 6.35
CA MET A 1 21.22 6.35 5.81
C MET A 1 20.49 6.98 4.64
N LEU A 2 20.23 6.19 3.60
CA LEU A 2 19.53 6.63 2.39
C LEU A 2 18.08 6.18 2.48
N ASN A 3 17.14 7.12 2.58
CA ASN A 3 15.71 6.81 2.64
C ASN A 3 15.09 6.88 1.24
N PRO A 4 14.10 6.03 0.92
CA PRO A 4 13.39 6.12 -0.35
C PRO A 4 12.57 7.41 -0.43
N GLY A 5 12.54 8.03 -1.61
CA GLY A 5 11.75 9.23 -1.84
C GLY A 5 12.02 9.92 -3.17
N GLU A 6 11.18 10.92 -3.46
CA GLU A 6 11.27 11.68 -4.71
C GLU A 6 12.43 12.69 -4.72
N GLN A 7 12.87 13.10 -3.53
CA GLN A 7 13.87 14.14 -3.32
C GLN A 7 15.30 13.60 -3.43
N TRP A 8 16.20 14.41 -3.98
CA TRP A 8 17.64 14.12 -3.97
C TRP A 8 18.24 14.40 -2.60
N GLN A 9 19.06 13.47 -2.11
CA GLN A 9 19.83 13.62 -0.87
C GLN A 9 21.29 13.93 -1.23
N THR A 10 21.83 15.00 -0.66
CA THR A 10 23.20 15.45 -0.90
C THR A 10 24.14 14.84 0.14
N TYR A 11 25.25 14.28 -0.32
CA TYR A 11 26.31 13.72 0.49
C TYR A 11 27.64 14.38 0.13
N ARG A 12 28.45 14.63 1.16
CA ARG A 12 29.80 15.18 1.02
C ARG A 12 30.77 14.25 1.71
N HIS A 13 31.82 13.86 1.00
CA HIS A 13 32.87 13.01 1.51
C HIS A 13 34.20 13.72 1.33
N HIS A 14 34.82 14.09 2.45
CA HIS A 14 36.13 14.75 2.45
C HIS A 14 37.22 13.71 2.68
N GLY A 15 37.93 13.35 1.61
CA GLY A 15 39.15 12.56 1.68
C GLY A 15 40.37 13.37 1.25
N GLU A 16 41.55 12.90 1.61
CA GLU A 16 42.85 13.38 1.12
C GLU A 16 43.39 12.32 0.15
N PRO A 17 43.64 12.62 -1.15
CA PRO A 17 43.68 13.95 -1.79
C PRO A 17 42.37 14.38 -2.47
N LEU A 18 41.24 13.69 -2.27
CA LEU A 18 39.98 13.90 -3.00
C LEU A 18 38.78 14.17 -2.07
N SER A 19 38.17 15.33 -2.23
CA SER A 19 36.81 15.59 -1.75
C SER A 19 35.78 15.33 -2.85
N LEU A 20 34.68 14.67 -2.50
CA LEU A 20 33.59 14.31 -3.40
C LEU A 20 32.25 14.80 -2.84
N ASP A 21 31.57 15.63 -3.62
CA ASP A 21 30.19 16.05 -3.38
C ASP A 21 29.29 15.37 -4.42
N TYR A 22 28.28 14.63 -3.96
CA TYR A 22 27.38 13.89 -4.83
C TYR A 22 25.96 13.87 -4.30
N ARG A 23 25.00 13.57 -5.17
CA ARG A 23 23.58 13.46 -4.83
C ARG A 23 23.07 12.09 -5.19
N LEU A 24 22.41 11.44 -4.23
CA LEU A 24 21.76 10.15 -4.44
C LEU A 24 20.25 10.29 -4.27
N ARG A 25 19.51 9.50 -5.03
CA ARG A 25 18.06 9.37 -4.89
C ARG A 25 17.69 7.91 -4.99
N PHE A 26 17.15 7.38 -3.91
CA PHE A 26 16.64 6.02 -3.83
C PHE A 26 15.12 6.07 -4.02
N ARG A 27 14.59 5.30 -4.97
CA ARG A 27 13.16 5.20 -5.24
C ARG A 27 12.75 3.76 -5.24
N CYS A 28 11.56 3.50 -4.73
CA CYS A 28 10.94 2.21 -4.90
C CYS A 28 10.40 2.08 -6.32
N ASP A 29 10.43 0.86 -6.84
CA ASP A 29 9.71 0.54 -8.07
C ASP A 29 8.20 0.68 -7.87
N SER A 30 7.47 0.76 -8.97
CA SER A 30 6.01 0.84 -8.93
C SER A 30 5.43 -0.32 -8.12
N ASN A 31 4.48 0.00 -7.23
CA ASN A 31 3.82 -0.95 -6.31
C ASN A 31 4.72 -1.48 -5.17
N TYR A 32 5.93 -0.96 -5.00
CA TYR A 32 6.78 -1.28 -3.86
C TYR A 32 6.88 -0.11 -2.88
N TYR A 33 6.82 -0.43 -1.58
CA TYR A 33 6.71 0.53 -0.50
C TYR A 33 7.61 0.17 0.68
N GLY A 34 7.63 1.07 1.67
CA GLY A 34 8.39 0.92 2.91
C GLY A 34 9.84 1.38 2.79
N PRO A 35 10.56 1.43 3.92
CA PRO A 35 11.93 1.98 3.97
C PRO A 35 12.95 1.19 3.14
N PHE A 36 12.65 -0.07 2.82
CA PHE A 36 13.51 -0.96 2.05
C PHE A 36 12.93 -1.33 0.69
N CYS A 37 11.82 -0.72 0.27
CA CYS A 37 11.13 -1.02 -1.00
C CYS A 37 10.82 -2.51 -1.21
N ASN A 38 10.55 -3.25 -0.12
CA ASN A 38 10.33 -4.69 -0.14
C ASN A 38 8.87 -5.08 0.16
N LYS A 39 8.00 -4.12 0.43
CA LYS A 39 6.58 -4.35 0.64
C LYS A 39 5.82 -4.11 -0.65
N PHE A 40 5.29 -5.17 -1.25
CA PHE A 40 4.52 -5.08 -2.49
C PHE A 40 3.03 -4.83 -2.22
N CYS A 41 2.45 -3.85 -2.91
CA CYS A 41 1.01 -3.62 -2.96
C CYS A 41 0.64 -3.03 -4.33
N ARG A 42 -0.20 -3.73 -5.08
CA ARG A 42 -0.80 -3.20 -6.31
C ARG A 42 -2.30 -3.14 -6.10
N ALA A 43 -2.90 -1.97 -6.30
CA ALA A 43 -4.35 -1.79 -6.18
C ALA A 43 -5.09 -2.76 -7.12
N ARG A 44 -6.20 -3.32 -6.64
CA ARG A 44 -7.02 -4.30 -7.35
C ARG A 44 -8.50 -4.08 -7.06
N ASP A 45 -9.31 -4.43 -8.05
CA ASP A 45 -10.77 -4.42 -7.98
C ASP A 45 -11.28 -5.56 -8.88
N ASP A 46 -11.11 -6.78 -8.39
CA ASP A 46 -11.45 -8.02 -9.09
C ASP A 46 -11.78 -9.12 -8.07
N PHE A 47 -11.99 -10.35 -8.54
CA PHE A 47 -12.35 -11.48 -7.67
C PHE A 47 -11.30 -11.81 -6.58
N VAL A 48 -10.06 -11.31 -6.71
CA VAL A 48 -8.98 -11.50 -5.73
C VAL A 48 -8.99 -10.41 -4.67
N GLY A 49 -9.76 -9.32 -4.84
CA GLY A 49 -9.97 -8.33 -3.80
C GLY A 49 -10.26 -6.92 -4.34
N HIS A 50 -10.78 -6.10 -3.44
CA HIS A 50 -11.25 -4.75 -3.69
C HIS A 50 -10.52 -3.76 -2.77
N PHE A 51 -9.33 -3.32 -3.17
CA PHE A 51 -8.47 -2.48 -2.33
C PHE A 51 -7.56 -1.53 -3.10
N ASN A 52 -7.25 -0.42 -2.44
CA ASN A 52 -6.19 0.50 -2.80
C ASN A 52 -4.94 0.28 -1.92
N CYS A 53 -3.83 0.91 -2.29
CA CYS A 53 -2.57 0.85 -1.55
C CYS A 53 -2.26 2.22 -0.92
N GLU A 54 -2.06 2.25 0.38
CA GLU A 54 -1.60 3.44 1.10
C GLU A 54 -0.07 3.65 0.91
N PRO A 55 0.51 4.84 1.11
CA PRO A 55 1.96 5.05 1.07
C PRO A 55 2.79 4.14 1.99
N SER A 56 2.18 3.57 3.03
CA SER A 56 2.77 2.56 3.89
C SER A 56 2.90 1.18 3.21
N GLY A 57 2.34 1.01 2.01
CA GLY A 57 2.17 -0.25 1.28
C GLY A 57 1.07 -1.15 1.85
N SER A 58 0.29 -0.69 2.82
CA SER A 58 -0.84 -1.45 3.37
C SER A 58 -2.05 -1.40 2.42
N LYS A 59 -2.80 -2.51 2.37
CA LYS A 59 -4.08 -2.57 1.65
C LYS A 59 -5.12 -1.76 2.43
N VAL A 60 -5.90 -0.97 1.70
CA VAL A 60 -7.06 -0.24 2.22
C VAL A 60 -8.25 -0.70 1.42
N CYS A 61 -9.19 -1.39 2.08
CA CYS A 61 -10.37 -1.90 1.42
C CYS A 61 -11.20 -0.76 0.83
N MET A 62 -11.76 -0.98 -0.35
CA MET A 62 -12.73 -0.07 -0.94
C MET A 62 -14.00 -0.04 -0.10
N GLU A 63 -14.80 1.01 -0.28
CA GLU A 63 -16.05 1.16 0.45
C GLU A 63 -16.95 -0.07 0.26
N GLY A 64 -17.47 -0.59 1.38
CA GLY A 64 -18.30 -1.78 1.37
C GLY A 64 -17.54 -3.11 1.37
N TRP A 65 -16.21 -3.12 1.44
CA TRP A 65 -15.39 -4.33 1.52
C TRP A 65 -14.58 -4.39 2.83
N THR A 66 -14.28 -5.61 3.28
CA THR A 66 -13.53 -5.88 4.51
C THR A 66 -12.69 -7.17 4.42
N GLY A 67 -11.98 -7.48 5.50
CA GLY A 67 -11.08 -8.62 5.61
C GLY A 67 -9.64 -8.28 5.16
N PRO A 68 -8.68 -9.18 5.42
CA PRO A 68 -7.26 -8.95 5.16
C PRO A 68 -6.91 -8.76 3.68
N GLU A 69 -7.69 -9.38 2.80
CA GLU A 69 -7.55 -9.28 1.34
C GLU A 69 -8.66 -8.43 0.69
N CYS A 70 -9.52 -7.81 1.50
CA CYS A 70 -10.64 -6.98 1.02
C CYS A 70 -11.56 -7.73 0.03
N GLN A 71 -11.86 -8.99 0.34
CA GLN A 71 -12.73 -9.87 -0.45
C GLN A 71 -14.12 -10.06 0.19
N GLU A 72 -14.30 -9.67 1.44
CA GLU A 72 -15.55 -9.86 2.17
C GLU A 72 -16.44 -8.65 1.98
N ALA A 73 -17.64 -8.85 1.44
CA ALA A 73 -18.61 -7.77 1.29
C ALA A 73 -19.22 -7.40 2.65
N VAL A 74 -19.36 -6.10 2.91
CA VAL A 74 -20.08 -5.57 4.06
C VAL A 74 -21.57 -5.56 3.74
N CYS A 75 -22.33 -6.39 4.45
CA CYS A 75 -23.77 -6.52 4.23
C CYS A 75 -24.54 -5.26 4.63
N ARG A 76 -25.79 -5.16 4.17
CA ARG A 76 -26.69 -4.06 4.55
C ARG A 76 -26.78 -3.93 6.07
N GLN A 77 -26.81 -2.69 6.57
CA GLN A 77 -27.04 -2.43 7.98
C GLN A 77 -28.37 -3.08 8.44
N GLY A 78 -28.33 -3.80 9.56
CA GLY A 78 -29.46 -4.56 10.08
C GLY A 78 -29.64 -5.96 9.49
N CYS A 79 -28.77 -6.39 8.56
CA CYS A 79 -28.74 -7.79 8.13
C CYS A 79 -28.37 -8.72 9.29
N HIS A 80 -29.08 -9.84 9.41
CA HIS A 80 -28.92 -10.75 10.55
C HIS A 80 -27.53 -11.38 10.54
N GLN A 81 -26.72 -11.19 11.60
CA GLN A 81 -25.30 -11.61 11.61
C GLN A 81 -25.09 -13.12 11.43
N VAL A 82 -26.07 -13.94 11.82
CA VAL A 82 -25.98 -15.42 11.78
C VAL A 82 -26.77 -16.03 10.62
N HIS A 83 -27.77 -15.31 10.09
CA HIS A 83 -28.75 -15.87 9.16
C HIS A 83 -28.91 -15.06 7.87
N GLY A 84 -28.29 -13.89 7.81
CA GLY A 84 -28.21 -13.06 6.63
C GLY A 84 -26.83 -13.18 5.98
N SER A 85 -26.80 -13.09 4.66
CA SER A 85 -25.55 -13.12 3.88
C SER A 85 -25.57 -12.09 2.76
N CYS A 86 -24.39 -11.71 2.28
CA CYS A 86 -24.23 -10.83 1.13
C CYS A 86 -23.02 -11.25 0.29
N THR A 87 -23.17 -11.14 -1.03
CA THR A 87 -22.09 -11.39 -1.99
C THR A 87 -21.58 -10.08 -2.60
N ALA A 88 -22.43 -9.05 -2.61
CA ALA A 88 -22.05 -7.68 -2.94
C ALA A 88 -22.37 -6.73 -1.77
N PRO A 89 -21.63 -5.62 -1.64
CA PRO A 89 -21.86 -4.65 -0.56
C PRO A 89 -23.31 -4.14 -0.52
N GLY A 90 -23.88 -4.05 0.68
CA GLY A 90 -25.25 -3.54 0.87
C GLY A 90 -26.39 -4.50 0.48
N GLU A 91 -26.07 -5.74 0.07
CA GLU A 91 -27.05 -6.82 -0.04
C GLU A 91 -27.42 -7.40 1.34
N CYS A 92 -28.55 -8.10 1.41
CA CYS A 92 -28.89 -9.00 2.50
C CYS A 92 -29.85 -10.07 1.96
N LYS A 93 -29.44 -11.33 2.04
CA LYS A 93 -30.19 -12.52 1.63
C LYS A 93 -30.40 -13.41 2.84
#